data_AF-F8Q884-F1
#
_entry.id   AF-F8Q884-F1
#
_cell.length_a   1.000
_cell.length_b   1.000
_cell.length_c   1.000
_cell.angle_alpha   90.00
_cell.angle_beta   90.00
_cell.angle_gamma   90.00
#
_symmetry.space_group_name_H-M   'P 1'
#
loop_
_entity.id
_entity.type
_entity.pdbx_description
1 polymer ?
#
loop_
_entity_poly.entity_id
_entity_poly.type
_entity_poly.pdbx_seq_one_letter_code
_entity_poly.pdbx_strand_id
1 'polypeptide(L)'
;MAIDTLNDSGVTPSQGGQVRQHSKFWFDDGTMIIRAHEDGSDIVFKVHKGLFIRQFRLPEGTTSGSPDLNSKNAAYGLPVWDIPTELGVQVQDLSALLEHLYHDSPLSSDSPFSHLSSIVRASSPQQLNFPTIHELAKKYIVSMFPSGPSPFTHPAYLEEALALATEYRISSIRKGLFYSLVTTSDFEVDDPQTTASSAIPTNVEPDVVLSHLSSSNPQIKLSPEDLERCRNLMTGIMEYFTPVLFTPPATPHMACTDVFADKWMPLVIQHALGNDSVYKPLETLETIKDIDWAAQGLCGVCVEEKRGEWTQEQRDIWEKVDGWLKDKI
;
A
#
# COMPACT_ATOMS: atom_id res chain seq x y z
N MET A 1 -19.14 42.83 -53.72
CA MET A 1 -19.99 42.51 -52.55
C MET A 1 -20.03 41.01 -52.42
N ALA A 2 -19.10 40.46 -51.64
CA ALA A 2 -19.06 39.06 -51.24
C ALA A 2 -19.58 39.01 -49.79
N ILE A 3 -20.51 38.11 -49.52
CA ILE A 3 -21.09 37.92 -48.19
C ILE A 3 -20.42 36.67 -47.61
N ASP A 4 -19.67 36.86 -46.53
CA ASP A 4 -19.11 35.81 -45.68
C ASP A 4 -20.23 35.13 -44.90
N THR A 5 -20.33 33.81 -45.05
CA THR A 5 -21.18 32.95 -44.22
C THR A 5 -20.31 32.40 -43.09
N LEU A 6 -20.53 32.89 -41.87
CA LEU A 6 -19.94 32.38 -40.64
C LEU A 6 -20.43 30.96 -40.38
N ASN A 7 -19.47 30.04 -40.25
CA ASN A 7 -19.67 28.66 -39.81
C ASN A 7 -19.94 28.66 -38.31
N ASP A 8 -21.13 28.22 -37.93
CA ASP A 8 -21.55 27.97 -36.56
C ASP A 8 -21.03 26.58 -36.14
N SER A 9 -20.02 26.56 -35.28
CA SER A 9 -19.44 25.34 -34.72
C SER A 9 -20.39 24.78 -33.66
N GLY A 10 -21.32 23.94 -34.11
CA GLY A 10 -22.21 23.18 -33.24
C GLY A 10 -21.42 22.25 -32.32
N VAL A 11 -21.43 22.57 -31.03
CA VAL A 11 -21.10 21.64 -29.96
C VAL A 11 -22.22 20.59 -29.93
N THR A 12 -21.90 19.38 -30.36
CA THR A 12 -22.80 18.23 -30.26
C THR A 12 -23.04 17.88 -28.79
N PRO A 13 -24.30 17.71 -28.34
CA PRO A 13 -24.58 17.23 -27.01
C PRO A 13 -24.12 15.77 -26.92
N SER A 14 -23.16 15.50 -26.03
CA SER A 14 -22.74 14.15 -25.67
C SER A 14 -23.95 13.33 -25.19
N GLN A 15 -24.00 12.07 -25.61
CA GLN A 15 -25.07 11.11 -25.33
C GLN A 15 -25.45 11.11 -23.84
N GLY A 16 -26.75 11.19 -23.55
CA GLY A 16 -27.29 11.44 -22.21
C GLY A 16 -26.97 10.35 -21.19
N GLY A 17 -25.82 10.48 -20.54
CA GLY A 17 -25.48 9.73 -19.33
C GLY A 17 -26.49 10.02 -18.21
N GLN A 18 -26.81 9.00 -17.42
CA GLN A 18 -27.69 9.15 -16.28
C GLN A 18 -26.98 9.98 -15.20
N VAL A 19 -27.51 11.16 -14.87
CA VAL A 19 -27.02 11.99 -13.78
C VAL A 19 -27.71 11.57 -12.48
N ARG A 20 -26.93 11.24 -11.44
CA ARG A 20 -27.41 10.80 -10.13
C ARG A 20 -26.92 11.72 -9.03
N GLN A 21 -27.80 12.03 -8.08
CA GLN A 21 -27.45 12.77 -6.88
C GLN A 21 -26.74 11.86 -5.87
N HIS A 22 -25.66 12.34 -5.26
CA HIS A 22 -25.00 11.63 -4.18
C HIS A 22 -25.90 11.60 -2.95
N SER A 23 -26.14 10.43 -2.36
CA SER A 23 -27.13 10.24 -1.29
C SER A 23 -26.80 10.98 0.00
N LYS A 24 -25.50 11.14 0.31
CA LYS A 24 -25.03 11.81 1.53
C LYS A 24 -24.72 13.29 1.35
N PHE A 25 -24.23 13.67 0.16
CA PHE A 25 -23.67 15.01 -0.09
C PHE A 25 -24.57 15.78 -1.04
N TRP A 26 -25.78 16.02 -0.56
CA TRP A 26 -26.80 16.78 -1.27
C TRP A 26 -27.48 17.76 -0.30
N PHE A 27 -26.79 18.86 0.01
CA PHE A 27 -27.27 19.82 1.01
C PHE A 27 -28.32 20.78 0.42
N ASP A 28 -29.40 21.03 1.16
CA ASP A 28 -30.46 21.96 0.73
C ASP A 28 -29.96 23.39 0.57
N ASP A 29 -29.01 23.81 1.41
CA ASP A 29 -28.33 25.10 1.42
C ASP A 29 -26.99 25.11 0.65
N GLY A 30 -26.63 24.02 -0.02
CA GLY A 30 -25.41 23.94 -0.81
C GLY A 30 -25.38 24.98 -1.94
N THR A 31 -24.22 25.62 -2.11
CA THR A 31 -24.03 26.80 -2.98
C THR A 31 -23.25 26.50 -4.26
N MET A 32 -22.88 25.24 -4.49
CA MET A 32 -22.16 24.76 -5.67
C MET A 32 -22.49 23.29 -5.94
N ILE A 33 -22.48 22.90 -7.20
CA ILE A 33 -22.53 21.49 -7.61
C ILE A 33 -21.12 21.06 -8.05
N ILE A 34 -20.65 19.92 -7.55
CA ILE A 34 -19.48 19.22 -8.07
C ILE A 34 -20.00 18.02 -8.84
N ARG A 35 -19.51 17.81 -10.07
CA ARG A 35 -19.82 16.62 -10.87
C ARG A 35 -18.56 15.76 -11.00
N ALA A 36 -18.67 14.50 -10.62
CA ALA A 36 -17.66 13.47 -10.82
C ALA A 36 -18.21 12.41 -11.78
N HIS A 37 -17.31 11.76 -12.53
CA HIS A 37 -17.65 10.74 -13.52
C HIS A 37 -17.30 9.36 -12.97
N GLU A 38 -18.23 8.40 -13.04
CA GLU A 38 -18.04 7.00 -12.60
C GLU A 38 -18.77 6.06 -13.56
N ASP A 39 -18.00 5.18 -14.21
CA ASP A 39 -18.49 4.07 -15.05
C ASP A 39 -19.65 4.44 -16.00
N GLY A 40 -19.50 5.55 -16.73
CA GLY A 40 -20.49 6.02 -17.71
C GLY A 40 -21.71 6.72 -17.11
N SER A 41 -21.68 7.02 -15.81
CA SER A 41 -22.66 7.83 -15.11
C SER A 41 -22.03 9.04 -14.45
N ASP A 42 -22.82 10.10 -14.30
CA ASP A 42 -22.39 11.32 -13.62
C ASP A 42 -22.97 11.34 -12.21
N ILE A 43 -22.11 11.47 -11.21
CA ILE A 43 -22.53 11.67 -9.83
C ILE A 43 -22.33 13.13 -9.45
N VAL A 44 -23.43 13.75 -9.00
CA VAL A 44 -23.45 15.15 -8.59
C VAL A 44 -23.56 15.30 -7.08
N PHE A 45 -22.72 16.17 -6.54
CA PHE A 45 -22.63 16.53 -5.13
C PHE A 45 -23.07 17.98 -5.00
N LYS A 46 -24.01 18.29 -4.10
CA LYS A 46 -24.39 19.67 -3.79
C LYS A 46 -23.76 20.08 -2.47
N VAL A 47 -22.80 21.00 -2.51
CA VAL A 47 -21.88 21.32 -1.42
C VAL A 47 -21.74 22.83 -1.18
N HIS A 48 -21.13 23.21 -0.06
CA HIS A 48 -20.82 24.58 0.32
C HIS A 48 -19.53 25.07 -0.34
N LYS A 49 -19.66 26.00 -1.30
CA LYS A 49 -18.54 26.61 -2.04
C LYS A 49 -17.43 27.14 -1.14
N GLY A 50 -17.81 27.83 -0.06
CA GLY A 50 -16.86 28.47 0.85
C GLY A 50 -15.97 27.45 1.58
N LEU A 51 -16.51 26.30 1.95
CA LEU A 51 -15.76 25.22 2.60
C LEU A 51 -14.76 24.59 1.62
N PHE A 52 -15.24 24.30 0.40
CA PHE A 52 -14.44 23.66 -0.64
C PHE A 52 -13.27 24.55 -1.10
N ILE A 53 -13.56 25.79 -1.49
CA ILE A 53 -12.57 26.72 -2.08
C ILE A 53 -11.51 27.16 -1.07
N ARG A 54 -11.84 27.19 0.24
CA ARG A 54 -10.90 27.68 1.27
C ARG A 54 -9.59 26.87 1.28
N GLN A 55 -9.66 25.57 1.02
CA GLN A 55 -8.52 24.67 1.09
C GLN A 55 -8.07 24.16 -0.29
N PHE A 56 -8.91 24.29 -1.30
CA PHE A 56 -8.61 23.93 -2.68
C PHE A 56 -7.50 24.80 -3.28
N ARG A 57 -6.63 24.18 -4.07
CA ARG A 57 -5.64 24.84 -4.93
C ARG A 57 -5.78 24.30 -6.35
N LEU A 58 -5.57 25.15 -7.33
CA LEU A 58 -5.58 24.69 -8.72
C LEU A 58 -4.38 23.76 -8.96
N PRO A 59 -4.56 22.59 -9.61
CA PRO A 59 -3.45 21.75 -10.03
C PRO A 59 -2.53 22.51 -10.99
N GLU A 60 -1.21 22.36 -10.82
CA GLU A 60 -0.23 23.00 -11.68
C GLU A 60 -0.40 22.55 -13.14
N GLY A 61 -0.38 23.50 -14.09
CA GLY A 61 -0.49 23.20 -15.52
C GLY A 61 -1.91 23.07 -16.08
N THR A 62 -2.96 23.12 -15.25
CA THR A 62 -4.36 23.11 -15.72
C THR A 62 -4.88 24.54 -15.90
N THR A 63 -4.84 25.05 -17.14
CA THR A 63 -5.52 26.31 -17.49
C THR A 63 -7.04 26.16 -17.59
N SER A 64 -7.53 24.94 -17.79
CA SER A 64 -8.96 24.59 -17.91
C SER A 64 -9.56 23.94 -16.66
N GLY A 65 -8.79 23.73 -15.59
CA GLY A 65 -9.21 22.99 -14.39
C GLY A 65 -9.80 23.87 -13.28
N SER A 66 -9.83 25.20 -13.46
CA SER A 66 -10.50 26.07 -12.51
C SER A 66 -12.00 25.81 -12.54
N PRO A 67 -12.68 25.75 -11.39
CA PRO A 67 -14.13 25.79 -11.39
C PRO A 67 -14.55 27.01 -12.20
N ASP A 68 -15.16 26.80 -13.36
CA ASP A 68 -15.79 27.87 -14.12
C ASP A 68 -17.06 28.23 -13.37
N LEU A 69 -16.87 29.07 -12.36
CA LEU A 69 -17.94 29.52 -11.46
C LEU A 69 -18.97 30.40 -12.18
N ASN A 70 -18.73 30.73 -13.46
CA ASN A 70 -19.69 31.44 -14.31
C ASN A 70 -20.62 30.47 -15.04
N SER A 71 -20.22 29.21 -15.22
CA SER A 71 -21.08 28.15 -15.75
C SER A 71 -22.11 27.75 -14.71
N LYS A 72 -23.37 28.12 -14.95
CA LYS A 72 -24.50 27.74 -14.11
C LYS A 72 -25.20 26.54 -14.72
N ASN A 73 -25.51 25.56 -13.89
CA ASN A 73 -26.37 24.47 -14.34
C ASN A 73 -27.80 24.97 -14.51
N ALA A 74 -28.35 24.75 -15.72
CA ALA A 74 -29.68 25.19 -16.10
C ALA A 74 -30.80 24.67 -15.19
N ALA A 75 -30.62 23.50 -14.56
CA ALA A 75 -31.61 22.89 -13.67
C ALA A 75 -31.62 23.50 -12.26
N TYR A 76 -30.46 23.96 -11.75
CA TYR A 76 -30.34 24.39 -10.34
C TYR A 76 -29.98 25.87 -10.17
N GLY A 77 -29.55 26.56 -11.23
CA GLY A 77 -29.08 27.94 -11.16
C GLY A 77 -27.80 28.16 -10.34
N LEU A 78 -27.14 27.06 -9.91
CA LEU A 78 -25.92 27.07 -9.12
C LEU A 78 -24.67 26.94 -10.01
N PRO A 79 -23.53 27.51 -9.59
CA PRO A 79 -22.23 27.24 -10.20
C PRO A 79 -21.94 25.75 -10.17
N VAL A 80 -21.45 25.22 -11.30
CA VAL A 80 -21.07 23.81 -11.41
C VAL A 80 -19.61 23.69 -11.74
N TRP A 81 -18.95 22.79 -11.02
CA TRP A 81 -17.62 22.36 -11.35
C TRP A 81 -17.65 20.91 -11.79
N ASP A 82 -17.43 20.70 -13.08
CA ASP A 82 -17.22 19.39 -13.66
C ASP A 82 -15.76 19.00 -13.44
N ILE A 83 -15.52 17.95 -12.63
CA ILE A 83 -14.16 17.44 -12.40
C ILE A 83 -13.68 16.81 -13.71
N PRO A 84 -12.58 17.30 -14.30
CA PRO A 84 -12.07 16.74 -15.54
C PRO A 84 -11.71 15.26 -15.38
N THR A 85 -12.16 14.43 -16.32
CA THR A 85 -11.94 12.97 -16.28
C THR A 85 -10.46 12.60 -16.23
N GLU A 86 -9.59 13.43 -16.80
CA GLU A 86 -8.13 13.27 -16.80
C GLU A 86 -7.51 13.39 -15.40
N LEU A 87 -8.19 13.99 -14.43
CA LEU A 87 -7.74 14.00 -13.03
C LEU A 87 -7.93 12.63 -12.37
N GLY A 88 -8.70 11.71 -12.96
CA GLY A 88 -8.88 10.34 -12.46
C GLY A 88 -9.49 10.26 -11.05
N VAL A 89 -10.24 11.28 -10.63
CA VAL A 89 -10.84 11.34 -9.29
C VAL A 89 -12.02 10.38 -9.20
N GLN A 90 -11.88 9.36 -8.35
CA GLN A 90 -12.94 8.41 -8.09
C GLN A 90 -14.00 9.01 -7.16
N VAL A 91 -15.28 8.63 -7.35
CA VAL A 91 -16.40 9.09 -6.52
C VAL A 91 -16.20 8.74 -5.05
N GLN A 92 -15.69 7.55 -4.76
CA GLN A 92 -15.35 7.12 -3.40
C GLN A 92 -14.27 8.00 -2.75
N ASP A 93 -13.25 8.40 -3.52
CA ASP A 93 -12.14 9.20 -3.02
C ASP A 93 -12.59 10.65 -2.76
N LEU A 94 -13.41 11.22 -3.65
CA LEU A 94 -14.07 12.51 -3.43
C LEU A 94 -15.00 12.46 -2.22
N SER A 95 -15.75 11.38 -2.04
CA SER A 95 -16.66 11.22 -0.90
C SER A 95 -15.89 11.21 0.42
N ALA A 96 -14.81 10.43 0.53
CA ALA A 96 -13.94 10.39 1.70
C ALA A 96 -13.33 11.77 2.03
N LEU A 97 -12.92 12.51 1.00
CA LEU A 97 -12.43 13.89 1.15
C LEU A 97 -13.53 14.82 1.69
N LEU A 98 -14.76 14.73 1.17
CA LEU A 98 -15.88 15.52 1.65
C LEU A 98 -16.25 15.15 3.10
N GLU A 99 -16.23 13.86 3.47
CA GLU A 99 -16.44 13.44 4.86
C GLU A 99 -15.44 14.08 5.82
N HIS A 100 -14.18 14.22 5.40
CA HIS A 100 -13.17 14.94 6.16
C HIS A 100 -13.48 16.45 6.25
N LEU A 101 -13.80 17.10 5.13
CA LEU A 101 -14.08 18.54 5.07
C LEU A 101 -15.30 18.93 5.91
N TYR A 102 -16.32 18.08 5.97
CA TYR A 102 -17.53 18.29 6.77
C TYR A 102 -17.42 17.76 8.20
N HIS A 103 -16.26 17.23 8.59
CA HIS A 103 -16.03 16.63 9.91
C HIS A 103 -16.93 15.43 10.25
N ASP A 104 -17.50 14.76 9.25
CA ASP A 104 -18.24 13.50 9.42
C ASP A 104 -17.28 12.36 9.78
N SER A 105 -16.10 12.36 9.18
CA SER A 105 -15.02 11.39 9.42
C SER A 105 -13.65 12.09 9.44
N PRO A 106 -13.30 12.76 10.56
CA PRO A 106 -12.02 13.44 10.69
C PRO A 106 -10.82 12.49 10.57
N LEU A 107 -9.71 13.00 10.03
CA LEU A 107 -8.45 12.26 9.98
C LEU A 107 -7.91 12.08 11.40
N SER A 108 -7.56 10.85 11.76
CA SER A 108 -6.99 10.49 13.07
C SER A 108 -6.01 9.33 12.92
N SER A 109 -5.29 8.99 14.01
CA SER A 109 -4.42 7.81 14.05
C SER A 109 -5.18 6.49 13.91
N ASP A 110 -6.48 6.50 14.21
CA ASP A 110 -7.32 5.31 14.24
C ASP A 110 -8.18 5.20 12.97
N SER A 111 -7.98 6.12 12.00
CA SER A 111 -8.69 6.11 10.73
C SER A 111 -8.33 4.85 9.92
N PRO A 112 -9.32 4.14 9.33
CA PRO A 112 -9.06 2.98 8.49
C PRO A 112 -8.15 3.30 7.30
N PHE A 113 -7.32 2.34 6.89
CA PHE A 113 -6.40 2.50 5.77
C PHE A 113 -7.11 2.93 4.47
N SER A 114 -8.26 2.32 4.17
CA SER A 114 -9.06 2.66 2.97
C SER A 114 -9.50 4.12 2.94
N HIS A 115 -9.88 4.70 4.08
CA HIS A 115 -10.25 6.12 4.19
C HIS A 115 -9.03 7.01 3.97
N LEU A 116 -7.91 6.66 4.58
CA LEU A 116 -6.64 7.39 4.42
C LEU A 116 -6.13 7.33 2.98
N SER A 117 -6.16 6.17 2.33
CA SER A 117 -5.71 6.00 0.95
C SER A 117 -6.58 6.80 -0.01
N SER A 118 -7.90 6.77 0.16
CA SER A 118 -8.85 7.61 -0.58
C SER A 118 -8.58 9.10 -0.44
N ILE A 119 -8.35 9.57 0.79
CA ILE A 119 -8.03 10.99 1.01
C ILE A 119 -6.67 11.34 0.41
N VAL A 120 -5.63 10.50 0.52
CA VAL A 120 -4.33 10.77 -0.09
C VAL A 120 -4.45 10.94 -1.60
N ARG A 121 -5.18 10.05 -2.30
CA ARG A 121 -5.44 10.16 -3.74
C ARG A 121 -6.17 11.46 -4.08
N ALA A 122 -7.36 11.68 -3.53
CA ALA A 122 -8.21 12.84 -3.82
C ALA A 122 -7.51 14.19 -3.54
N SER A 123 -6.81 14.27 -2.42
CA SER A 123 -6.14 15.51 -1.98
C SER A 123 -4.80 15.78 -2.69
N SER A 124 -4.31 14.84 -3.50
CA SER A 124 -2.99 14.94 -4.11
C SER A 124 -2.85 16.11 -5.10
N PRO A 125 -1.61 16.59 -5.36
CA PRO A 125 -1.36 17.62 -6.36
C PRO A 125 -1.81 17.26 -7.78
N GLN A 126 -1.88 15.96 -8.10
CA GLN A 126 -2.30 15.43 -9.40
C GLN A 126 -3.82 15.40 -9.56
N GLN A 127 -4.57 15.47 -8.46
CA GLN A 127 -6.03 15.41 -8.43
C GLN A 127 -6.63 16.75 -8.00
N LEU A 128 -7.25 16.83 -6.82
CA LEU A 128 -7.97 18.03 -6.37
C LEU A 128 -7.07 18.99 -5.58
N ASN A 129 -5.80 18.64 -5.35
CA ASN A 129 -4.76 19.49 -4.77
C ASN A 129 -5.23 20.23 -3.49
N PHE A 130 -5.30 19.48 -2.39
CA PHE A 130 -5.51 19.98 -1.03
C PHE A 130 -4.25 19.72 -0.18
N PRO A 131 -3.18 20.55 -0.30
CA PRO A 131 -1.85 20.21 0.22
C PRO A 131 -1.82 19.91 1.72
N THR A 132 -2.55 20.69 2.51
CA THR A 132 -2.59 20.50 3.97
C THR A 132 -3.26 19.20 4.37
N ILE A 133 -4.34 18.81 3.67
CA ILE A 133 -5.04 17.54 3.91
C ILE A 133 -4.16 16.38 3.43
N HIS A 134 -3.52 16.53 2.27
CA HIS A 134 -2.65 15.52 1.68
C HIS A 134 -1.47 15.17 2.59
N GLU A 135 -0.74 16.17 3.09
CA GLU A 135 0.37 15.95 4.01
C GLU A 135 -0.10 15.37 5.36
N LEU A 136 -1.27 15.78 5.85
CA LEU A 136 -1.85 15.20 7.06
C LEU A 136 -2.21 13.73 6.88
N ALA A 137 -2.88 13.37 5.78
CA ALA A 137 -3.25 12.00 5.48
C ALA A 137 -2.00 11.12 5.26
N LYS A 138 -0.99 11.61 4.54
CA LYS A 138 0.32 10.94 4.39
C LYS A 138 0.99 10.67 5.74
N LYS A 139 0.97 11.64 6.66
CA LYS A 139 1.52 11.46 8.01
C LYS A 139 0.85 10.30 8.74
N TYR A 140 -0.47 10.19 8.65
CA TYR A 140 -1.21 9.08 9.27
C TYR A 140 -0.89 7.74 8.60
N ILE A 141 -0.83 7.69 7.26
CA ILE A 141 -0.38 6.49 6.54
C ILE A 141 1.01 6.07 7.02
N VAL A 142 1.97 6.99 7.11
CA VAL A 142 3.32 6.66 7.60
C VAL A 142 3.30 6.04 8.99
N SER A 143 2.41 6.50 9.88
CA SER A 143 2.29 5.92 11.23
C SER A 143 1.63 4.54 11.28
N MET A 144 0.92 4.11 10.23
CA MET A 144 0.31 2.77 10.17
C MET A 144 1.30 1.66 9.81
N PHE A 145 2.40 2.00 9.15
CA PHE A 145 3.37 1.02 8.64
C PHE A 145 4.66 1.10 9.46
N PRO A 146 4.79 0.26 10.51
CA PRO A 146 6.02 0.18 11.27
C PRO A 146 7.19 -0.24 10.36
N SER A 147 8.39 0.17 10.76
CA SER A 147 9.61 0.00 10.00
C SER A 147 10.78 0.00 10.97
N GLY A 148 11.82 -0.76 10.67
CA GLY A 148 13.01 -0.81 11.50
C GLY A 148 13.53 -2.23 11.70
N PRO A 149 14.67 -2.36 12.40
CA PRO A 149 15.33 -3.64 12.60
C PRO A 149 14.64 -4.51 13.65
N SER A 150 13.76 -3.95 14.47
CA SER A 150 12.94 -4.74 15.38
C SER A 150 11.80 -5.41 14.61
N PRO A 151 11.36 -6.62 14.98
CA PRO A 151 10.19 -7.24 14.38
C PRO A 151 8.97 -6.34 14.52
N PHE A 152 8.08 -6.39 13.55
CA PHE A 152 6.86 -5.61 13.57
C PHE A 152 5.68 -6.38 12.98
N THR A 153 4.47 -6.01 13.40
CA THR A 153 3.26 -6.58 12.82
C THR A 153 3.12 -6.08 11.40
N HIS A 154 2.97 -7.01 10.46
CA HIS A 154 2.73 -6.71 9.06
C HIS A 154 1.28 -6.25 8.86
N PRO A 155 1.05 -5.02 8.41
CA PRO A 155 -0.30 -4.52 8.19
C PRO A 155 -0.99 -5.25 7.02
N ALA A 156 -2.32 -5.21 6.99
CA ALA A 156 -3.07 -5.58 5.80
C ALA A 156 -2.84 -4.55 4.67
N TYR A 157 -3.26 -4.90 3.44
CA TYR A 157 -3.23 -4.00 2.27
C TYR A 157 -1.83 -3.61 1.77
N LEU A 158 -0.85 -4.51 1.90
CA LEU A 158 0.55 -4.23 1.56
C LEU A 158 0.75 -3.78 0.11
N GLU A 159 0.05 -4.39 -0.84
CA GLU A 159 0.16 -4.06 -2.27
C GLU A 159 -0.40 -2.67 -2.58
N GLU A 160 -1.57 -2.32 -2.03
CA GLU A 160 -2.16 -0.99 -2.18
C GLU A 160 -1.27 0.07 -1.51
N ALA A 161 -0.77 -0.22 -0.30
CA ALA A 161 0.10 0.68 0.42
C ALA A 161 1.42 0.92 -0.32
N LEU A 162 2.00 -0.11 -0.93
CA LEU A 162 3.21 0.02 -1.74
C LEU A 162 2.95 0.83 -3.02
N ALA A 163 1.86 0.56 -3.73
CA ALA A 163 1.46 1.34 -4.90
C ALA A 163 1.30 2.83 -4.55
N LEU A 164 0.58 3.12 -3.47
CA LEU A 164 0.39 4.48 -2.95
C LEU A 164 1.72 5.13 -2.54
N ALA A 165 2.58 4.40 -1.84
CA ALA A 165 3.88 4.90 -1.41
C ALA A 165 4.80 5.22 -2.60
N THR A 166 4.74 4.44 -3.67
CA THR A 166 5.47 4.70 -4.92
C THR A 166 4.90 5.91 -5.65
N GLU A 167 3.59 5.95 -5.88
CA GLU A 167 2.89 7.02 -6.60
C GLU A 167 3.08 8.39 -5.93
N TYR A 168 2.89 8.45 -4.61
CA TYR A 168 2.97 9.70 -3.83
C TYR A 168 4.31 9.90 -3.11
N ARG A 169 5.34 9.13 -3.48
CA ARG A 169 6.73 9.25 -3.02
C ARG A 169 6.88 9.21 -1.48
N ILE A 170 6.16 8.31 -0.82
CA ILE A 170 6.24 8.09 0.63
C ILE A 170 7.38 7.10 0.94
N SER A 171 8.63 7.57 0.79
CA SER A 171 9.81 6.70 0.86
C SER A 171 10.05 6.02 2.21
N SER A 172 9.63 6.65 3.32
CA SER A 172 9.90 6.18 4.69
C SER A 172 9.30 4.81 5.02
N ILE A 173 8.21 4.41 4.35
CA ILE A 173 7.52 3.14 4.60
C ILE A 173 7.81 2.06 3.55
N ARG A 174 8.39 2.42 2.40
CA ARG A 174 8.61 1.48 1.28
C ARG A 174 9.45 0.28 1.71
N LYS A 175 10.51 0.52 2.49
CA LYS A 175 11.39 -0.55 2.98
C LYS A 175 10.65 -1.59 3.82
N GLY A 176 9.84 -1.14 4.77
CA GLY A 176 9.01 -2.01 5.61
C GLY A 176 7.92 -2.73 4.83
N LEU A 177 7.33 -2.07 3.84
CA LEU A 177 6.33 -2.67 2.94
C LEU A 177 6.93 -3.79 2.09
N PHE A 178 8.09 -3.58 1.47
CA PHE A 178 8.78 -4.63 0.73
C PHE A 178 9.18 -5.82 1.61
N TYR A 179 9.76 -5.54 2.79
CA TYR A 179 10.08 -6.58 3.76
C TYR A 179 8.83 -7.38 4.13
N SER A 180 7.72 -6.70 4.45
CA SER A 180 6.45 -7.36 4.78
C SER A 180 5.95 -8.22 3.63
N LEU A 181 5.91 -7.70 2.40
CA LEU A 181 5.46 -8.47 1.24
C LEU A 181 6.24 -9.77 1.07
N VAL A 182 7.57 -9.71 1.15
CA VAL A 182 8.43 -10.89 1.02
C VAL A 182 8.29 -11.86 2.21
N THR A 183 7.92 -11.36 3.38
CA THR A 183 7.84 -12.16 4.61
C THR A 183 6.43 -12.61 4.98
N THR A 184 5.37 -12.13 4.33
CA THR A 184 3.99 -12.55 4.64
C THR A 184 3.20 -13.07 3.48
N SER A 185 3.50 -12.63 2.27
CA SER A 185 2.83 -13.18 1.10
C SER A 185 3.46 -14.54 0.81
N ASP A 186 2.63 -15.54 0.52
CA ASP A 186 3.06 -16.74 -0.19
C ASP A 186 3.51 -16.28 -1.58
N PHE A 187 4.71 -15.69 -1.65
CA PHE A 187 5.34 -15.24 -2.87
C PHE A 187 5.75 -16.52 -3.61
N GLU A 188 4.78 -17.18 -4.24
CA GLU A 188 5.03 -18.20 -5.23
C GLU A 188 5.77 -17.48 -6.35
N VAL A 189 7.09 -17.66 -6.38
CA VAL A 189 7.90 -17.35 -7.55
C VAL A 189 7.47 -18.38 -8.59
N ASP A 190 6.37 -18.10 -9.28
CA ASP A 190 6.01 -18.78 -10.51
C ASP A 190 7.20 -18.59 -11.44
N ASP A 191 8.07 -19.59 -11.50
CA ASP A 191 9.18 -19.63 -12.43
C ASP A 191 8.55 -19.77 -13.83
N PRO A 192 8.65 -18.75 -14.70
CA PRO A 192 8.07 -18.82 -16.04
C PRO A 192 8.68 -19.95 -16.90
N GLN A 193 9.69 -20.68 -16.41
CA GLN A 193 10.20 -21.89 -17.05
C GLN A 193 9.38 -23.16 -16.77
N THR A 194 8.50 -23.18 -15.77
CA THR A 194 7.79 -24.42 -15.39
C THR A 194 6.49 -24.63 -16.16
N THR A 195 5.95 -23.60 -16.82
CA THR A 195 4.73 -23.71 -17.64
C THR A 195 4.96 -24.32 -19.04
N ALA A 196 6.18 -24.71 -19.41
CA ALA A 196 6.48 -25.29 -20.72
C ALA A 196 6.56 -26.84 -20.76
N SER A 197 6.48 -27.55 -19.63
CA SER A 197 6.76 -29.00 -19.58
C SER A 197 5.72 -29.87 -18.87
N SER A 198 4.45 -29.46 -18.81
CA SER A 198 3.36 -30.38 -18.44
C SER A 198 2.18 -30.31 -19.41
N ALA A 199 2.43 -30.71 -20.65
CA ALA A 199 1.40 -31.23 -21.53
C ALA A 199 1.32 -32.76 -21.33
N ILE A 200 0.71 -33.19 -20.23
CA ILE A 200 0.18 -34.56 -20.14
C ILE A 200 -1.32 -34.46 -20.45
N PRO A 201 -1.83 -35.09 -21.53
CA PRO A 201 -3.24 -35.16 -21.78
C PRO A 201 -3.82 -36.27 -20.90
N THR A 202 -4.59 -35.92 -19.87
CA THR A 202 -5.41 -36.92 -19.17
C THR A 202 -6.81 -36.37 -18.98
N ASN A 203 -7.72 -36.89 -19.81
CA ASN A 203 -9.17 -36.83 -19.63
C ASN A 203 -9.53 -37.42 -18.27
N VAL A 204 -9.89 -36.58 -17.30
CA VAL A 204 -10.82 -36.95 -16.21
C VAL A 204 -11.65 -35.69 -15.87
N GLU A 205 -12.97 -35.88 -15.84
CA GLU A 205 -13.99 -34.88 -15.52
C GLU A 205 -13.91 -34.34 -14.07
N PRO A 206 -14.59 -33.20 -13.78
CA PRO A 206 -14.26 -32.32 -12.67
C PRO A 206 -15.10 -32.65 -11.43
N ASP A 207 -14.43 -32.80 -10.28
CA ASP A 207 -15.11 -32.81 -8.98
C ASP A 207 -14.35 -31.92 -7.99
N VAL A 208 -15.01 -30.79 -7.69
CA VAL A 208 -15.00 -29.91 -6.52
C VAL A 208 -13.76 -29.88 -5.59
N VAL A 209 -13.29 -28.64 -5.39
CA VAL A 209 -12.86 -27.96 -4.14
C VAL A 209 -11.46 -27.38 -4.25
N LEU A 210 -11.34 -26.11 -4.65
CA LEU A 210 -10.64 -25.04 -3.90
C LEU A 210 -10.86 -23.71 -4.63
N SER A 211 -12.03 -23.12 -4.40
CA SER A 211 -12.38 -21.78 -4.85
C SER A 211 -12.72 -20.95 -3.62
N HIS A 212 -11.70 -20.56 -2.83
CA HIS A 212 -11.90 -19.69 -1.68
C HIS A 212 -10.67 -18.82 -1.42
N LEU A 213 -10.34 -17.92 -2.34
CA LEU A 213 -9.84 -16.57 -2.05
C LEU A 213 -10.26 -15.62 -3.20
N SER A 214 -11.56 -15.60 -3.51
CA SER A 214 -12.16 -14.50 -4.24
C SER A 214 -12.41 -13.35 -3.26
N SER A 215 -11.39 -12.52 -3.03
CA SER A 215 -11.61 -11.16 -2.51
C SER A 215 -11.76 -10.23 -3.69
N SER A 216 -12.97 -9.68 -3.82
CA SER A 216 -13.40 -8.71 -4.80
C SER A 216 -12.74 -7.34 -4.58
N ASN A 217 -11.42 -7.28 -4.73
CA ASN A 217 -10.70 -6.04 -4.97
C ASN A 217 -10.10 -6.14 -6.37
N PRO A 218 -10.15 -5.10 -7.21
CA PRO A 218 -9.36 -5.10 -8.44
C PRO A 218 -7.93 -5.44 -8.04
N GLN A 219 -7.45 -6.62 -8.43
CA GLN A 219 -6.14 -7.13 -7.99
C GLN A 219 -5.11 -6.05 -8.31
N ILE A 220 -4.64 -5.34 -7.28
CA ILE A 220 -3.54 -4.39 -7.41
C ILE A 220 -2.33 -5.27 -7.66
N LYS A 221 -2.07 -5.53 -8.94
CA LYS A 221 -0.89 -6.26 -9.38
C LYS A 221 0.29 -5.33 -9.19
N LEU A 222 1.23 -5.77 -8.36
CA LEU A 222 2.51 -5.09 -8.20
C LEU A 222 3.13 -4.79 -9.57
N SER A 223 3.79 -3.65 -9.69
CA SER A 223 4.50 -3.31 -10.92
C SER A 223 5.58 -4.37 -11.20
N PRO A 224 5.96 -4.61 -12.48
CA PRO A 224 7.06 -5.54 -12.79
C PRO A 224 8.37 -5.18 -12.09
N GLU A 225 8.63 -3.89 -11.90
CA GLU A 225 9.79 -3.36 -11.17
C GLU A 225 9.72 -3.71 -9.67
N ASP A 226 8.56 -3.53 -9.03
CA ASP A 226 8.39 -3.88 -7.62
C ASP A 226 8.43 -5.40 -7.39
N LEU A 227 7.90 -6.20 -8.33
CA LEU A 227 8.06 -7.66 -8.29
C LEU A 227 9.53 -8.07 -8.34
N GLU A 228 10.32 -7.43 -9.21
CA GLU A 228 11.74 -7.73 -9.30
C GLU A 228 12.50 -7.31 -8.04
N ARG A 229 12.12 -6.20 -7.41
CA ARG A 229 12.64 -5.80 -6.08
C ARG A 229 12.31 -6.82 -5.01
N CYS A 230 11.08 -7.34 -4.98
CA CYS A 230 10.70 -8.41 -4.05
C CYS A 230 11.55 -9.67 -4.26
N ARG A 231 11.78 -10.10 -5.51
CA ARG A 231 12.65 -11.26 -5.81
C ARG A 231 14.09 -11.06 -5.36
N ASN A 232 14.67 -9.90 -5.65
CA ASN A 232 16.03 -9.56 -5.24
C ASN A 232 16.15 -9.49 -3.72
N LEU A 233 15.15 -8.91 -3.04
CA LEU A 233 15.07 -8.88 -1.59
C LEU A 233 14.97 -10.29 -0.99
N MET A 234 14.07 -11.13 -1.49
CA MET A 234 13.91 -12.51 -1.03
C MET A 234 15.21 -13.30 -1.19
N THR A 235 15.84 -13.22 -2.36
CA THR A 235 17.14 -13.86 -2.63
C THR A 235 18.20 -13.37 -1.65
N GLY A 236 18.33 -12.06 -1.45
CA GLY A 236 19.30 -11.47 -0.54
C GLY A 236 19.11 -11.91 0.92
N ILE A 237 17.85 -11.93 1.39
CA ILE A 237 17.49 -12.44 2.72
C ILE A 237 17.90 -13.91 2.84
N MET A 238 17.54 -14.76 1.87
CA MET A 238 17.82 -16.19 1.92
C MET A 238 19.33 -16.48 1.89
N GLU A 239 20.08 -15.87 0.97
CA GLU A 239 21.52 -16.04 0.85
C GLU A 239 22.26 -15.65 2.13
N TYR A 240 21.80 -14.57 2.78
CA TYR A 240 22.45 -14.05 3.98
C TYR A 240 22.03 -14.77 5.26
N PHE A 241 20.72 -14.99 5.45
CA PHE A 241 20.19 -15.46 6.73
C PHE A 241 20.18 -16.98 6.86
N THR A 242 20.12 -17.74 5.75
CA THR A 242 20.15 -19.21 5.82
C THR A 242 21.41 -19.72 6.54
N PRO A 243 22.63 -19.26 6.22
CA PRO A 243 23.83 -19.64 6.99
C PRO A 243 23.75 -19.29 8.48
N VAL A 244 23.17 -18.13 8.82
CA VAL A 244 22.98 -17.67 10.21
C VAL A 244 22.03 -18.60 10.97
N LEU A 245 20.93 -19.00 10.33
CA LEU A 245 19.92 -19.86 10.95
C LEU A 245 20.39 -21.31 11.12
N PHE A 246 21.09 -21.87 10.13
CA PHE A 246 21.46 -23.29 10.13
C PHE A 246 22.82 -23.59 10.77
N THR A 247 23.53 -22.57 11.25
CA THR A 247 24.82 -22.73 11.94
C THR A 247 24.66 -22.42 13.44
N PRO A 248 24.80 -23.41 14.34
CA PRO A 248 24.79 -23.14 15.77
C PRO A 248 25.89 -22.14 16.15
N PRO A 249 25.60 -21.12 16.97
CA PRO A 249 26.59 -20.12 17.33
C PRO A 249 27.63 -20.69 18.30
N ALA A 250 28.88 -20.27 18.15
CA ALA A 250 29.93 -20.54 19.11
C ALA A 250 29.91 -19.51 20.26
N THR A 251 30.38 -19.92 21.44
CA THR A 251 30.53 -19.05 22.62
C THR A 251 31.95 -19.12 23.18
N PRO A 252 32.38 -18.14 24.02
CA PRO A 252 33.67 -18.21 24.70
C PRO A 252 33.82 -19.41 25.64
N HIS A 253 32.71 -19.98 26.13
CA HIS A 253 32.72 -21.13 27.03
C HIS A 253 32.34 -22.42 26.28
N MET A 254 33.28 -23.36 26.15
CA MET A 254 33.04 -24.63 25.42
C MET A 254 31.78 -25.37 25.87
N ALA A 255 31.50 -25.42 27.17
CA ALA A 255 30.28 -26.05 27.68
C ALA A 255 28.99 -25.38 27.19
N CYS A 256 28.97 -24.05 27.02
CA CYS A 256 27.81 -23.34 26.45
C CYS A 256 27.71 -23.58 24.93
N THR A 257 28.83 -23.69 24.23
CA THR A 257 28.87 -24.07 22.81
C THR A 257 28.28 -25.47 22.59
N ASP A 258 28.61 -26.43 23.45
CA ASP A 258 28.04 -27.78 23.40
C ASP A 258 26.52 -27.77 23.60
N VAL A 259 26.01 -26.90 24.50
CA VAL A 259 24.55 -26.73 24.68
C VAL A 259 23.90 -26.17 23.41
N PHE A 260 24.49 -25.15 22.77
CA PHE A 260 23.96 -24.69 21.48
C PHE A 260 23.99 -25.80 20.44
N ALA A 261 25.10 -26.53 20.30
CA ALA A 261 25.20 -27.62 19.33
C ALA A 261 24.10 -28.69 19.51
N ASP A 262 23.75 -29.04 20.75
CA ASP A 262 22.70 -29.99 21.08
C ASP A 262 21.28 -29.41 20.89
N LYS A 263 21.05 -28.17 21.34
CA LYS A 263 19.71 -27.57 21.43
C LYS A 263 19.27 -26.77 20.21
N TRP A 264 20.20 -26.36 19.35
CA TRP A 264 19.90 -25.48 18.21
C TRP A 264 18.92 -26.10 17.22
N MET A 265 19.14 -27.37 16.85
CA MET A 265 18.27 -28.08 15.91
C MET A 265 16.81 -28.15 16.40
N PRO A 266 16.51 -28.67 17.61
CA PRO A 266 15.13 -28.78 18.07
C PRO A 266 14.48 -27.45 18.47
N LEU A 267 15.24 -26.50 19.02
CA LEU A 267 14.65 -25.25 19.54
C LEU A 267 14.60 -24.12 18.51
N VAL A 268 15.52 -24.09 17.54
CA VAL A 268 15.62 -23.01 16.56
C VAL A 268 15.23 -23.49 15.18
N ILE A 269 15.95 -24.46 14.62
CA ILE A 269 15.75 -24.87 13.21
C ILE A 269 14.36 -25.49 13.02
N GLN A 270 13.98 -26.47 13.85
CA GLN A 270 12.68 -27.14 13.72
C GLN A 270 11.51 -26.17 13.96
N HIS A 271 11.66 -25.23 14.90
CA HIS A 271 10.65 -24.21 15.15
C HIS A 271 10.50 -23.25 13.96
N ALA A 272 11.62 -22.82 13.35
CA ALA A 272 11.59 -21.95 12.19
C ALA A 272 10.96 -22.62 10.96
N LEU A 273 11.25 -23.90 10.74
CA LEU A 273 10.62 -24.70 9.68
C LEU A 273 9.12 -24.91 9.94
N GLY A 274 8.72 -25.13 11.19
CA GLY A 274 7.32 -25.39 11.55
C GLY A 274 6.41 -24.16 11.44
N ASN A 275 6.96 -22.96 11.59
CA ASN A 275 6.21 -21.69 11.54
C ASN A 275 6.49 -20.86 10.28
N ASP A 276 7.16 -21.47 9.30
CA ASP A 276 7.54 -20.84 8.05
C ASP A 276 8.33 -19.52 8.25
N SER A 277 9.22 -19.50 9.25
CA SER A 277 9.96 -18.30 9.65
C SER A 277 11.37 -18.25 9.05
N VAL A 278 11.74 -19.23 8.22
CA VAL A 278 13.10 -19.35 7.64
C VAL A 278 13.51 -18.11 6.84
N TYR A 279 12.56 -17.41 6.22
CA TYR A 279 12.79 -16.18 5.48
C TYR A 279 12.34 -14.92 6.23
N LYS A 280 12.04 -15.02 7.54
CA LYS A 280 11.60 -13.93 8.43
C LYS A 280 12.71 -13.63 9.45
N PRO A 281 13.85 -13.04 9.02
CA PRO A 281 15.03 -12.94 9.85
C PRO A 281 14.82 -12.14 11.12
N LEU A 282 14.09 -11.02 11.06
CA LEU A 282 13.89 -10.15 12.22
C LEU A 282 13.08 -10.88 13.29
N GLU A 283 11.96 -11.47 12.89
CA GLU A 283 11.03 -12.23 13.71
C GLU A 283 11.70 -13.49 14.30
N THR A 284 12.49 -14.18 13.48
CA THR A 284 13.20 -15.40 13.90
C THR A 284 14.29 -15.09 14.92
N LEU A 285 15.09 -14.04 14.71
CA LEU A 285 16.09 -13.61 15.69
C LEU A 285 15.45 -13.17 17.02
N GLU A 286 14.25 -12.56 16.99
CA GLU A 286 13.50 -12.27 18.20
C GLU A 286 13.07 -13.54 18.93
N THR A 287 12.52 -14.49 18.19
CA THR A 287 12.11 -15.78 18.74
C THR A 287 13.30 -16.53 19.36
N ILE A 288 14.47 -16.50 18.72
CA ILE A 288 15.70 -17.09 19.26
C ILE A 288 16.12 -16.41 20.56
N LYS A 289 16.01 -15.07 20.65
CA LYS A 289 16.26 -14.33 21.89
C LYS A 289 15.27 -14.75 22.98
N ASP A 290 14.01 -15.00 22.67
CA ASP A 290 12.99 -15.31 23.68
C ASP A 290 13.11 -16.70 24.32
N ILE A 291 13.94 -17.59 23.76
CA ILE A 291 14.27 -18.88 24.39
C ILE A 291 14.97 -18.65 25.73
N ASP A 292 14.52 -19.37 26.76
CA ASP A 292 15.20 -19.41 28.08
C ASP A 292 16.46 -20.26 28.02
N TRP A 293 17.49 -19.72 27.37
CA TRP A 293 18.78 -20.36 27.21
C TRP A 293 19.47 -20.69 28.54
N ALA A 294 19.19 -19.93 29.61
CA ALA A 294 19.71 -20.22 30.94
C ALA A 294 19.13 -21.53 31.49
N ALA A 295 17.81 -21.73 31.33
CA ALA A 295 17.17 -23.01 31.66
C ALA A 295 17.66 -24.18 30.80
N GLN A 296 18.17 -23.91 29.59
CA GLN A 296 18.78 -24.93 28.74
C GLN A 296 20.24 -25.26 29.11
N GLY A 297 20.85 -24.50 30.04
CA GLY A 297 22.21 -24.76 30.55
C GLY A 297 23.27 -23.74 30.13
N LEU A 298 22.90 -22.62 29.48
CA LEU A 298 23.85 -21.54 29.22
C LEU A 298 24.11 -20.72 30.48
N CYS A 299 25.35 -20.24 30.63
CA CYS A 299 25.66 -19.27 31.67
C CYS A 299 25.14 -17.87 31.31
N GLY A 300 24.86 -17.05 32.33
CA GLY A 300 24.27 -15.72 32.13
C GLY A 300 25.08 -14.80 31.20
N VAL A 301 26.41 -14.88 31.26
CA VAL A 301 27.31 -14.07 30.40
C VAL A 301 27.10 -14.41 28.93
N CYS A 302 27.09 -15.70 28.56
CA CYS A 302 26.87 -16.11 27.16
C CYS A 302 25.45 -15.80 26.68
N VAL A 303 24.44 -15.87 27.56
CA VAL A 303 23.07 -15.46 27.21
C VAL A 303 23.00 -13.97 26.88
N GLU A 304 23.58 -13.11 27.72
CA GLU A 304 23.61 -11.66 27.51
C GLU A 304 24.37 -11.29 26.22
N GLU A 305 25.56 -11.85 26.03
CA GLU A 305 26.39 -11.65 24.85
C GLU A 305 25.63 -12.03 23.57
N LYS A 306 24.99 -13.21 23.53
CA LYS A 306 24.25 -13.67 22.34
C LYS A 306 23.00 -12.87 22.05
N ARG A 307 22.27 -12.42 23.07
CA ARG A 307 21.17 -11.47 22.87
C ARG A 307 21.65 -10.17 22.23
N GLY A 308 22.82 -9.68 22.66
CA GLY A 308 23.49 -8.53 22.06
C GLY A 308 23.83 -8.75 20.59
N GLU A 309 24.48 -9.88 20.27
CA GLU A 309 24.83 -10.28 18.91
C GLU A 309 23.60 -10.39 18.01
N TRP A 310 22.55 -11.11 18.40
CA TRP A 310 21.34 -11.26 17.59
C TRP A 310 20.59 -9.95 17.38
N THR A 311 20.64 -9.04 18.36
CA THR A 311 20.08 -7.69 18.20
C THR A 311 20.92 -6.85 17.23
N GLN A 312 22.23 -7.03 17.20
CA GLN A 312 23.08 -6.42 16.18
C GLN A 312 22.81 -7.03 14.80
N GLU A 313 22.66 -8.36 14.71
CA GLU A 313 22.33 -9.07 13.48
C GLU A 313 21.01 -8.56 12.87
N GLN A 314 19.99 -8.32 13.69
CA GLN A 314 18.73 -7.67 13.26
C GLN A 314 18.98 -6.29 12.60
N ARG A 315 19.88 -5.48 13.17
CA ARG A 315 20.28 -4.18 12.59
C ARG A 315 21.03 -4.36 11.28
N ASP A 316 21.99 -5.27 11.25
CA ASP A 316 22.83 -5.52 10.08
C ASP A 316 22.00 -6.03 8.89
N ILE A 317 21.05 -6.93 9.14
CA ILE A 317 20.08 -7.40 8.14
C ILE A 317 19.25 -6.24 7.64
N TRP A 318 18.70 -5.42 8.54
CA TRP A 318 17.89 -4.27 8.15
C TRP A 318 18.68 -3.29 7.27
N GLU A 319 19.93 -2.99 7.60
CA GLU A 319 20.79 -2.16 6.76
C GLU A 319 21.04 -2.77 5.37
N LYS A 320 21.18 -4.10 5.27
CA LYS A 320 21.36 -4.81 3.99
C LYS A 320 20.12 -4.79 3.10
N VAL A 321 18.90 -4.69 3.66
CA VAL A 321 17.66 -4.58 2.88
C VAL A 321 17.72 -3.45 1.86
N ASP A 322 18.32 -2.31 2.19
CA ASP A 322 18.49 -1.19 1.24
C ASP A 322 19.40 -1.55 0.06
N GLY A 323 20.36 -2.44 0.28
CA GLY A 323 21.23 -2.96 -0.77
C GLY A 323 20.49 -3.95 -1.68
N TRP A 324 19.68 -4.84 -1.10
CA TRP A 324 18.92 -5.84 -1.84
C TRP A 324 17.73 -5.27 -2.63
N LEU A 325 17.21 -4.12 -2.21
CA LEU A 325 16.13 -3.41 -2.92
C LEU A 325 16.60 -2.56 -4.11
N LYS A 326 17.91 -2.42 -4.32
CA LYS A 326 18.43 -1.67 -5.47
C LYS A 326 18.34 -2.51 -6.72
N ASP A 327 17.96 -1.86 -7.82
CA ASP A 327 18.05 -2.46 -9.14
C ASP A 327 19.53 -2.79 -9.42
N LYS A 328 19.83 -4.02 -9.84
CA LYS A 328 21.17 -4.37 -10.33
C LYS A 328 21.39 -3.56 -11.62
N ILE A 329 22.18 -2.49 -11.50
CA ILE A 329 22.59 -1.61 -12.61
C ILE A 329 23.35 -2.42 -13.67
#